data_AF-A0A9E0CEC0-F1
#
_entry.id   AF-A0A9E0CEC0-F1
#
_cell.length_a   1.000
_cell.length_b   1.000
_cell.length_c   1.000
_cell.angle_alpha   90.00
_cell.angle_beta   90.00
_cell.angle_gamma   90.00
#
_symmetry.space_group_name_H-M   'P 1'
#
loop_
_entity.id
_entity.type
_entity.pdbx_description
1 polymer ?
#
loop_
_entity_poly.entity_id
_entity_poly.type
_entity_poly.pdbx_seq_one_letter_code
_entity_poly.pdbx_strand_id
1 'polypeptide(L)'
;MSRRLYPHNRVRYWYAYELEEICALFSDKGLHIQTVRKWISKGGLKTVGAGKPALVFGHNLITFLKRHNSRNKCKTVFREFYCVKCHDSRPIYQNKVRVVHEGKYIKLCGLCRSCKTLMFKSYKLADYPAIKRTFCVVDVLELYDCSDSTDKTHIHVEELKRPSESVQGELFHV
;
A
#
# COMPACT_ATOMS: atom_id res chain seq x y z
N MET A 1 19.02 -8.16 -8.23
CA MET A 1 19.02 -6.68 -8.40
C MET A 1 17.59 -6.20 -8.62
N SER A 2 17.06 -5.34 -7.76
CA SER A 2 15.75 -4.73 -7.98
C SER A 2 15.80 -3.90 -9.28
N ARG A 3 14.86 -4.15 -10.19
CA ARG A 3 14.82 -3.40 -11.46
C ARG A 3 14.44 -1.95 -11.14
N ARG A 4 15.25 -0.99 -11.56
CA ARG A 4 14.98 0.44 -11.33
C ARG A 4 13.66 0.83 -12.00
N LEU A 5 12.77 1.45 -11.22
CA LEU A 5 11.50 1.99 -11.70
C LEU A 5 11.66 3.48 -12.01
N TYR A 6 11.27 3.88 -13.21
CA TYR A 6 11.32 5.29 -13.65
C TYR A 6 9.92 5.89 -13.55
N PRO A 7 9.71 6.89 -12.68
CA PRO A 7 8.37 7.41 -12.39
C PRO A 7 7.88 8.30 -13.55
N HIS A 8 6.72 7.96 -14.11
CA HIS A 8 6.17 8.61 -15.30
C HIS A 8 5.65 10.03 -15.06
N ASN A 9 5.44 10.43 -13.80
CA ASN A 9 4.92 11.75 -13.41
C ASN A 9 5.93 12.90 -13.62
N ARG A 10 7.21 12.61 -13.86
CA ARG A 10 8.22 13.63 -14.20
C ARG A 10 8.16 14.08 -15.67
N VAL A 11 7.47 13.31 -16.51
CA VAL A 11 7.38 13.55 -17.96
C VAL A 11 6.18 14.44 -18.24
N ARG A 12 6.39 15.52 -19.01
CA ARG A 12 5.30 16.38 -19.50
C ARG A 12 4.63 15.70 -20.69
N TYR A 13 3.30 15.65 -20.69
CA TYR A 13 2.54 14.88 -21.68
C TYR A 13 2.72 15.38 -23.13
N TRP A 14 2.62 16.70 -23.34
CA TRP A 14 2.63 17.33 -24.66
C TRP A 14 4.02 17.77 -25.15
N TYR A 15 5.09 17.43 -24.41
CA TYR A 15 6.45 17.84 -24.74
C TYR A 15 7.17 16.75 -25.54
N ALA A 16 8.02 17.15 -26.49
CA ALA A 16 8.91 16.25 -27.21
C ALA A 16 10.29 16.30 -26.57
N TYR A 17 10.83 15.13 -26.22
CA TYR A 17 12.11 15.00 -25.55
C TYR A 17 13.18 14.42 -26.46
N GLU A 18 14.39 14.96 -26.36
CA GLU A 18 15.59 14.29 -26.84
C GLU A 18 16.05 13.19 -25.86
N LEU A 19 16.89 12.28 -26.33
CA LEU A 19 17.40 11.18 -25.51
C LEU A 19 18.18 11.68 -24.28
N GLU A 20 18.92 12.78 -24.42
CA GLU A 20 19.71 13.38 -23.35
C GLU A 20 18.83 14.04 -22.30
N GLU A 21 17.76 14.73 -22.72
CA GLU A 21 16.77 15.30 -21.81
C GLU A 21 16.06 14.20 -21.00
N ILE A 22 15.76 13.05 -21.62
CA ILE A 22 15.20 11.89 -20.90
C ILE A 22 16.19 11.41 -19.83
N CYS A 23 17.48 11.35 -20.14
CA CYS A 23 18.51 11.00 -19.15
C CYS A 23 18.57 12.03 -18.01
N ALA A 24 18.47 13.32 -18.32
CA ALA A 24 18.46 14.39 -17.33
C ALA A 24 17.27 14.28 -16.34
N LEU A 25 16.07 13.91 -16.83
CA LEU A 25 14.88 13.71 -15.97
C LEU A 25 15.05 12.61 -14.91
N PHE A 26 15.95 11.67 -15.15
CA PHE A 26 16.18 10.49 -14.31
C PHE A 26 17.65 10.32 -13.90
N SER A 27 18.38 11.42 -13.82
CA SER A 27 19.79 11.47 -13.41
C SER A 27 20.00 10.86 -12.01
N ASP A 28 19.10 11.15 -11.07
CA ASP A 28 19.03 10.56 -9.72
C ASP A 28 18.96 9.03 -9.70
N LYS A 29 18.42 8.42 -10.76
CA LYS A 29 18.30 6.96 -10.92
C LYS A 29 19.40 6.37 -11.81
N GLY A 30 20.34 7.20 -12.25
CA GLY A 30 21.43 6.83 -13.15
C GLY A 30 20.92 6.25 -14.46
N LEU A 31 19.95 6.91 -15.12
CA LEU A 31 19.49 6.50 -16.44
C LEU A 31 20.54 6.86 -17.50
N HIS A 32 21.06 5.85 -18.21
CA HIS A 32 22.05 6.02 -19.25
C HIS A 32 21.42 6.07 -20.65
N ILE A 33 22.00 6.86 -21.56
CA ILE A 33 21.49 7.06 -22.92
C ILE A 33 21.36 5.74 -23.71
N GLN A 34 22.30 4.81 -23.49
CA GLN A 34 22.27 3.49 -24.12
C GLN A 34 21.07 2.64 -23.69
N THR A 35 20.53 2.86 -22.48
CA THR A 35 19.31 2.20 -22.02
C THR A 35 18.10 2.72 -22.77
N VAL A 36 18.02 4.04 -23.00
CA VAL A 36 16.96 4.67 -23.79
C VAL A 36 17.01 4.19 -25.24
N ARG A 37 18.21 4.16 -25.85
CA ARG A 37 18.41 3.58 -27.19
C ARG A 37 17.96 2.12 -27.27
N LYS A 38 18.24 1.30 -26.25
CA LYS A 38 17.75 -0.09 -26.16
C LYS A 38 16.23 -0.18 -26.04
N TRP A 39 15.55 0.81 -25.43
CA TRP A 39 14.09 0.84 -25.39
C TRP A 39 13.49 1.10 -26.77
N ILE A 40 14.12 1.99 -27.54
CA ILE A 40 13.72 2.31 -28.91
C ILE A 40 13.99 1.13 -29.84
N SER A 41 15.20 0.55 -29.82
CA SER A 41 15.57 -0.55 -30.73
C SER A 41 14.77 -1.82 -30.52
N LYS A 42 14.32 -2.09 -29.29
CA LYS A 42 13.41 -3.21 -28.97
C LYS A 42 11.95 -2.93 -29.36
N GLY A 43 11.65 -1.79 -29.98
CA GLY A 43 10.29 -1.37 -30.34
C GLY A 43 9.40 -1.01 -29.14
N GLY A 44 9.98 -0.83 -27.95
CA GLY A 44 9.24 -0.49 -26.74
C GLY A 44 8.83 0.98 -26.68
N LEU A 45 9.64 1.88 -27.23
CA LEU A 45 9.45 3.32 -27.20
C LEU A 45 9.39 3.89 -28.63
N LYS A 46 8.29 4.55 -28.97
CA LYS A 46 8.07 5.16 -30.29
C LYS A 46 8.73 6.54 -30.38
N THR A 47 9.48 6.78 -31.45
CA THR A 47 10.06 8.08 -31.79
C THR A 47 9.15 8.86 -32.73
N VAL A 48 9.30 10.19 -32.73
CA VAL A 48 8.59 11.11 -33.62
C VAL A 48 9.45 11.29 -34.87
N GLY A 49 9.21 10.47 -35.88
CA GLY A 49 9.88 10.54 -37.17
C GLY A 49 11.18 9.74 -37.30
N ALA A 50 11.76 9.79 -38.50
CA ALA A 50 13.00 9.11 -38.89
C ALA A 50 14.23 10.05 -38.91
N GLY A 51 14.04 11.32 -38.56
CA GLY A 51 15.10 12.33 -38.54
C GLY A 51 16.04 12.21 -37.33
N LYS A 52 17.20 12.85 -37.45
CA LYS A 52 18.12 13.12 -36.32
C LYS A 52 17.93 14.58 -35.90
N PRO A 53 17.84 14.90 -34.59
CA PRO A 53 17.91 13.99 -33.45
C PRO A 53 16.64 13.14 -33.25
N ALA A 54 16.79 11.99 -32.60
CA ALA A 54 15.66 11.11 -32.29
C ALA A 54 14.81 11.74 -31.17
N LEU A 55 13.60 12.17 -31.52
CA LEU A 55 12.66 12.77 -30.57
C LEU A 55 11.66 11.75 -30.06
N VAL A 56 11.27 11.86 -28.80
CA VAL A 56 10.27 11.01 -28.14
C VAL A 56 9.17 11.89 -27.58
N PHE A 57 7.93 11.64 -28.01
CA PHE A 57 6.79 12.38 -27.47
C PHE A 57 6.49 11.94 -26.04
N GLY A 58 6.22 12.89 -25.16
CA GLY A 58 5.98 12.68 -23.74
C GLY A 58 4.86 11.67 -23.47
N HIS A 59 3.76 11.74 -24.22
CA HIS A 59 2.68 10.75 -24.16
C HIS A 59 3.18 9.30 -24.40
N ASN A 60 4.04 9.11 -25.41
CA ASN A 60 4.60 7.79 -25.72
C ASN A 60 5.53 7.31 -24.60
N LEU A 61 6.35 8.22 -24.06
CA LEU A 61 7.24 7.91 -22.93
C LEU A 61 6.44 7.54 -21.67
N ILE A 62 5.40 8.30 -21.34
CA ILE A 62 4.51 8.01 -20.20
C ILE A 62 3.87 6.62 -20.36
N THR A 63 3.34 6.33 -21.54
CA THR A 63 2.69 5.05 -21.83
C THR A 63 3.67 3.89 -21.72
N PHE A 64 4.86 4.05 -22.29
CA PHE A 64 5.95 3.07 -22.17
C PHE A 64 6.33 2.84 -20.70
N LEU A 65 6.59 3.90 -19.93
CA LEU A 65 6.99 3.80 -18.52
C LEU A 65 5.90 3.17 -17.67
N LYS A 66 4.61 3.49 -17.89
CA LYS A 66 3.49 2.84 -17.21
C LYS A 66 3.48 1.34 -17.46
N ARG A 67 3.57 0.92 -18.73
CA ARG A 67 3.63 -0.50 -19.12
C ARG A 67 4.86 -1.19 -18.51
N HIS A 68 6.04 -0.58 -18.68
CA HIS A 68 7.31 -1.11 -18.18
C HIS A 68 7.29 -1.31 -16.65
N ASN A 69 6.79 -0.32 -15.91
CA ASN A 69 6.67 -0.38 -14.46
C ASN A 69 5.61 -1.39 -14.02
N SER A 70 4.47 -1.47 -14.72
CA SER A 70 3.38 -2.40 -14.36
C SER A 70 3.81 -3.86 -14.40
N ARG A 71 4.67 -4.25 -15.35
CA ARG A 71 5.23 -5.60 -15.43
C ARG A 71 6.02 -5.99 -14.19
N ASN A 72 6.61 -5.02 -13.50
CA ASN A 72 7.41 -5.25 -12.31
C ASN A 72 6.60 -5.08 -11.01
N LYS A 73 5.31 -4.71 -11.08
CA LYS A 73 4.44 -4.60 -9.91
C LYS A 73 3.82 -5.95 -9.60
N CYS A 74 3.82 -6.33 -8.33
CA CYS A 74 2.99 -7.42 -7.84
C CYS A 74 1.52 -6.96 -7.83
N LYS A 75 0.65 -7.69 -8.53
CA LYS A 75 -0.79 -7.42 -8.51
C LYS A 75 -1.35 -7.97 -7.20
N THR A 76 -2.03 -7.12 -6.43
CA THR A 76 -2.69 -7.52 -5.19
C THR A 76 -4.21 -7.44 -5.37
N VAL A 77 -4.89 -8.57 -5.17
CA VAL A 77 -6.37 -8.63 -5.19
C VAL A 77 -6.92 -7.88 -3.98
N PHE A 78 -8.19 -7.48 -3.97
CA PHE A 78 -8.82 -6.77 -2.85
C PHE A 78 -8.51 -7.42 -1.48
N ARG A 79 -8.53 -8.76 -1.39
CA ARG A 79 -8.28 -9.51 -0.14
C ARG A 79 -6.81 -9.69 0.25
N GLU A 80 -5.89 -9.30 -0.63
CA GLU A 80 -4.46 -9.58 -0.48
C GLU A 80 -3.65 -8.29 -0.40
N PHE A 81 -2.53 -8.39 0.29
CA PHE A 81 -1.61 -7.29 0.55
C PHE A 81 -0.23 -7.69 0.03
N TYR A 82 0.62 -6.71 -0.27
CA TYR A 82 1.99 -7.01 -0.68
C TYR A 82 2.88 -7.18 0.55
N CYS A 83 3.55 -8.33 0.66
CA CYS A 83 4.48 -8.60 1.75
C CYS A 83 5.90 -8.23 1.30
N VAL A 84 6.55 -7.32 2.03
CA VAL A 84 7.93 -6.91 1.72
C VAL A 84 8.92 -8.05 1.96
N LYS A 85 8.68 -8.92 2.95
CA LYS A 85 9.56 -10.05 3.26
C LYS A 85 9.39 -11.22 2.28
N CYS A 86 8.15 -11.52 1.87
CA CYS A 86 7.87 -12.58 0.90
C CYS A 86 8.00 -12.12 -0.57
N HIS A 87 8.08 -10.82 -0.83
CA HIS A 87 8.08 -10.21 -2.16
C HIS A 87 6.87 -10.59 -3.03
N ASP A 88 5.71 -10.82 -2.41
CA ASP A 88 4.55 -11.40 -3.08
C ASP A 88 3.22 -10.94 -2.47
N SER A 89 2.13 -11.13 -3.21
CA SER A 89 0.75 -10.91 -2.75
C SER A 89 0.38 -12.01 -1.76
N ARG A 90 -0.01 -11.62 -0.54
CA ARG A 90 -0.32 -12.56 0.54
C ARG A 90 -1.60 -12.17 1.25
N PRO A 91 -2.41 -13.15 1.69
CA PRO A 91 -3.55 -12.89 2.54
C PRO A 91 -3.11 -12.45 3.94
N ILE A 92 -4.00 -11.72 4.61
CA ILE A 92 -3.80 -11.30 5.99
C ILE A 92 -4.05 -12.46 6.95
N TYR A 93 -3.24 -12.54 7.99
CA TYR A 93 -3.37 -13.49 9.07
C TYR A 93 -4.72 -13.31 9.79
N GLN A 94 -5.49 -14.41 9.87
CA GLN A 94 -6.85 -14.45 10.43
C GLN A 94 -7.83 -13.41 9.85
N ASN A 95 -7.51 -12.80 8.69
CA ASN A 95 -8.23 -11.64 8.14
C ASN A 95 -8.42 -10.47 9.14
N LYS A 96 -7.58 -10.38 10.18
CA LYS A 96 -7.61 -9.30 11.18
C LYS A 96 -6.82 -8.10 10.69
N VAL A 97 -7.47 -6.95 10.61
CA VAL A 97 -6.86 -5.71 10.14
C VAL A 97 -7.15 -4.56 11.10
N ARG A 98 -6.15 -3.72 11.32
CA ARG A 98 -6.30 -2.42 11.97
C ARG A 98 -6.55 -1.37 10.88
N VAL A 99 -7.56 -0.53 11.09
CA VAL A 99 -7.92 0.55 10.16
C VAL A 99 -7.35 1.87 10.68
N VAL A 100 -6.71 2.63 9.80
CA VAL A 100 -6.31 4.02 10.05
C VAL A 100 -6.99 4.91 9.02
N HIS A 101 -7.77 5.89 9.49
CA HIS A 101 -8.47 6.82 8.61
C HIS A 101 -7.54 7.98 8.22
N GLU A 102 -7.37 8.22 6.91
CA GLU A 102 -6.53 9.28 6.34
C GLU A 102 -7.36 10.09 5.33
N GLY A 103 -8.28 10.92 5.84
CA GLY A 103 -9.14 11.80 5.04
C GLY A 103 -10.01 11.01 4.05
N LYS A 104 -9.73 11.15 2.74
CA LYS A 104 -10.48 10.45 1.66
C LYS A 104 -10.08 8.98 1.48
N TYR A 105 -9.02 8.55 2.16
CA TYR A 105 -8.49 7.20 2.08
C TYR A 105 -8.47 6.55 3.47
N ILE A 106 -8.40 5.22 3.46
CA ILE A 106 -8.24 4.41 4.65
C ILE A 106 -7.08 3.47 4.43
N LYS A 107 -6.18 3.41 5.41
CA LYS A 107 -5.02 2.55 5.40
C LYS A 107 -5.30 1.36 6.29
N LEU A 108 -5.27 0.17 5.69
CA LEU A 108 -5.35 -1.09 6.43
C LEU A 108 -3.93 -1.54 6.77
N CYS A 109 -3.78 -1.98 8.01
CA CYS A 109 -2.59 -2.59 8.55
C CYS A 109 -2.95 -4.01 8.98
N GLY A 110 -2.16 -5.00 8.57
CA GLY A 110 -2.39 -6.40 8.95
C GLY A 110 -1.10 -7.19 8.94
N LEU A 111 -1.15 -8.42 9.45
CA LEU A 111 0.02 -9.30 9.49
C LEU A 111 -0.01 -10.28 8.32
N CYS A 112 1.15 -10.60 7.76
CA CYS A 112 1.28 -11.63 6.73
C CYS A 112 0.91 -13.01 7.29
N ARG A 113 0.07 -13.76 6.58
CA ARG A 113 -0.27 -15.14 6.99
C ARG A 113 0.95 -16.07 7.10
N SER A 114 1.95 -15.93 6.23
CA SER A 114 3.13 -16.82 6.20
C SER A 114 4.24 -16.37 7.14
N CYS A 115 4.67 -15.11 7.06
CA CYS A 115 5.87 -14.63 7.75
C CYS A 115 5.58 -13.69 8.93
N LYS A 116 4.30 -13.45 9.25
CA LYS A 116 3.81 -12.58 10.32
C LYS A 116 4.38 -11.15 10.30
N THR A 117 4.94 -10.71 9.18
CA THR A 117 5.44 -9.34 9.01
C THR A 117 4.27 -8.39 8.77
N LEU A 118 4.37 -7.17 9.28
CA LEU A 118 3.39 -6.11 9.03
C LEU A 118 3.30 -5.77 7.54
N MET A 119 2.07 -5.60 7.08
CA MET A 119 1.69 -5.29 5.71
C MET A 119 0.69 -4.16 5.71
N PHE A 120 0.75 -3.33 4.67
CA PHE A 120 -0.07 -2.13 4.54
C PHE A 120 -0.74 -2.09 3.17
N LYS A 121 -2.00 -1.63 3.13
CA LYS A 121 -2.71 -1.37 1.88
C LYS A 121 -3.76 -0.30 2.06
N SER A 122 -3.80 0.65 1.14
CA SER A 122 -4.75 1.76 1.18
C SER A 122 -5.94 1.51 0.26
N TYR A 123 -7.11 1.94 0.71
CA TYR A 123 -8.39 1.88 -0.01
C TYR A 123 -9.04 3.27 0.01
N LYS A 124 -10.07 3.46 -0.82
CA LYS A 124 -10.89 4.67 -0.74
C LYS A 124 -11.82 4.55 0.47
N LEU A 125 -12.19 5.68 1.07
CA LEU A 125 -13.15 5.69 2.17
C LEU A 125 -14.50 5.06 1.78
N ALA A 126 -14.92 5.23 0.52
CA ALA A 126 -16.13 4.61 -0.02
C ALA A 126 -16.13 3.08 0.02
N ASP A 127 -14.95 2.44 0.03
CA ASP A 127 -14.81 0.98 0.06
C ASP A 127 -14.92 0.41 1.49
N TYR A 128 -15.03 1.27 2.51
CA TYR A 128 -15.10 0.85 3.91
C TYR A 128 -16.19 -0.19 4.21
N PRO A 129 -17.42 -0.09 3.67
CA PRO A 129 -18.43 -1.13 3.85
C PRO A 129 -18.00 -2.48 3.27
N ALA A 130 -17.29 -2.51 2.14
CA ALA A 130 -16.78 -3.74 1.55
C ALA A 130 -15.64 -4.34 2.40
N ILE A 131 -14.80 -3.48 3.00
CA ILE A 131 -13.74 -3.90 3.92
C ILE A 131 -14.33 -4.56 5.16
N LYS A 132 -15.35 -3.96 5.80
CA LYS A 132 -16.03 -4.54 6.97
C LYS A 132 -16.64 -5.91 6.70
N ARG A 133 -17.11 -6.17 5.48
CA ARG A 133 -17.64 -7.49 5.07
C ARG A 133 -16.54 -8.53 4.84
N THR A 134 -15.33 -8.09 4.55
CA THR A 134 -14.24 -8.95 4.06
C THR A 134 -13.22 -9.26 5.16
N PHE A 135 -12.97 -8.30 6.06
CA PHE A 135 -11.95 -8.36 7.10
C PHE A 135 -12.55 -8.12 8.48
N CYS A 136 -11.99 -8.77 9.49
CA CYS A 136 -12.29 -8.50 10.88
C CYS A 136 -11.50 -7.27 11.32
N VAL A 137 -12.21 -6.17 11.62
CA VAL A 137 -11.57 -4.92 12.04
C VAL A 137 -11.30 -4.99 13.54
N VAL A 138 -10.03 -4.82 13.92
CA VAL A 138 -9.55 -4.87 15.31
C VAL A 138 -8.74 -3.62 15.65
N ASP A 139 -8.74 -3.21 16.92
CA ASP A 139 -7.94 -2.08 17.38
C ASP A 139 -6.44 -2.43 17.48
N VAL A 140 -6.14 -3.66 17.92
CA VAL A 140 -4.79 -4.20 18.05
C VAL A 140 -4.65 -5.48 17.24
N LEU A 141 -3.53 -5.64 16.54
CA LEU A 141 -3.24 -6.84 15.75
C LEU A 141 -2.65 -7.93 16.66
N GLU A 142 -3.35 -9.05 16.77
CA GLU A 142 -2.89 -10.22 17.52
C GLU A 142 -1.88 -11.05 16.72
N LEU A 143 -0.82 -11.50 17.39
CA LEU A 143 0.22 -12.35 16.80
C LEU A 143 -0.02 -13.84 17.04
N TYR A 144 -0.83 -14.18 18.05
CA TYR A 144 -1.09 -15.54 18.51
C TYR A 144 -2.32 -16.16 17.82
N ASP A 145 -2.42 -17.49 17.85
CA ASP A 145 -3.47 -18.27 17.18
C ASP A 145 -4.64 -18.65 18.12
N CYS A 146 -4.50 -18.44 19.43
CA CYS A 146 -5.52 -18.82 20.42
C CYS A 146 -6.60 -17.73 20.55
N SER A 147 -7.88 -18.09 20.48
CA SER A 147 -9.00 -17.18 20.81
C SER A 147 -9.18 -16.96 22.31
N ASP A 148 -8.59 -17.84 23.11
CA ASP A 148 -8.79 -17.88 24.54
C ASP A 148 -7.59 -17.21 25.20
N SER A 149 -7.84 -16.18 26.01
CA SER A 149 -6.84 -15.73 26.97
C SER A 149 -6.50 -16.95 27.82
N THR A 150 -5.21 -17.20 28.04
CA THR A 150 -4.80 -18.03 29.17
C THR A 150 -5.05 -17.25 30.47
N ASP A 151 -6.29 -16.83 30.73
CA ASP A 151 -6.76 -16.49 32.07
C ASP A 151 -6.99 -17.80 32.83
N LYS A 152 -5.92 -18.58 32.95
CA LYS A 152 -5.79 -19.71 33.88
C LYS A 152 -4.48 -19.65 34.64
N THR A 153 -3.97 -18.44 34.85
CA THR A 153 -3.03 -18.19 35.94
C THR A 153 -3.63 -17.07 36.77
N HIS A 154 -4.13 -17.43 37.95
CA HIS A 154 -4.61 -16.50 38.98
C HIS A 154 -3.62 -15.35 39.15
N ILE A 155 -3.96 -14.18 38.62
CA ILE A 155 -3.48 -12.91 39.15
C ILE A 155 -4.76 -12.23 39.63
N HIS A 156 -5.02 -12.30 40.94
CA HIS A 156 -6.00 -11.44 41.58
C HIS A 156 -5.54 -9.99 41.40
N VAL A 157 -6.02 -9.33 40.36
CA VAL A 157 -5.98 -7.88 40.28
C VAL A 157 -7.19 -7.41 41.08
N GLU A 158 -6.94 -6.90 42.30
CA GLU A 158 -7.96 -6.26 43.11
C GLU A 158 -8.66 -5.17 42.30
N GLU A 159 -9.98 -5.30 42.17
CA GLU A 159 -10.81 -4.28 41.56
C GLU A 159 -10.66 -2.98 42.36
N LEU A 160 -10.11 -1.94 41.72
CA LEU A 160 -10.17 -0.57 42.21
C LEU A 160 -11.64 -0.19 42.37
N LYS A 161 -12.12 -0.23 43.62
CA LYS A 161 -13.40 0.32 44.05
C LYS A 161 -13.52 1.77 43.59
N ARG A 162 -14.46 2.05 42.69
CA ARG A 162 -14.99 3.41 42.51
C ARG A 162 -15.93 3.70 43.69
N PRO A 163 -15.68 4.74 44.50
CA PRO A 163 -16.69 5.20 45.44
C PRO A 163 -17.67 6.10 44.67
N SER A 164 -18.96 5.80 44.76
CA SER A 164 -20.02 6.78 44.55
C SER A 164 -20.90 6.81 45.79
N GLU A 165 -20.54 7.68 46.72
CA GLU A 165 -21.48 8.50 47.49
C GLU A 165 -22.42 9.20 46.48
N SER A 166 -23.71 9.48 46.70
CA SER A 166 -24.50 9.62 47.92
C SER A 166 -25.99 9.83 47.55
N VAL A 167 -26.81 9.91 48.60
CA VAL A 167 -28.04 10.73 48.77
C VAL A 167 -29.38 9.97 48.84
N GLN A 168 -30.08 10.35 49.91
CA GLN A 168 -31.29 9.85 50.56
C GLN A 168 -32.60 10.10 49.78
N GLY A 169 -33.67 9.41 50.18
CA GLY A 169 -35.04 9.74 49.77
C GLY A 169 -36.11 8.81 50.35
N GLU A 170 -36.54 9.11 51.58
CA GLU A 170 -37.91 9.02 52.13
C GLU A 170 -38.84 7.85 51.75
N LEU A 171 -39.20 7.03 52.76
CA LEU A 171 -40.40 6.17 52.73
C LEU A 171 -41.52 6.82 53.57
N PHE A 172 -42.54 7.33 52.89
CA PHE A 172 -43.91 7.48 53.41
C PHE A 172 -44.80 6.49 52.65
N HIS A 173 -45.49 5.59 53.34
CA HIS A 173 -46.95 5.65 53.53
C HIS A 173 -47.58 4.31 53.98
N VAL A 174 -48.37 4.46 55.05
CA VAL A 174 -49.59 3.74 55.52
C VAL A 174 -49.48 2.28 55.93
#